data_AF-A0A2A4JPD3-F1
#
_entry.id   AF-A0A2A4JPD3-F1
#
_cell.length_a   1.000
_cell.length_b   1.000
_cell.length_c   1.000
_cell.angle_alpha   90.00
_cell.angle_beta   90.00
_cell.angle_gamma   90.00
#
_symmetry.space_group_name_H-M   'P 1'
#
loop_
_entity.id
_entity.type
_entity.pdbx_description
1 polymer ?
#
loop_
_entity_poly.entity_id
_entity_poly.type
_entity_poly.pdbx_seq_one_letter_code
_entity_poly.pdbx_strand_id
1 'polypeptide(L)'
;MIKTEMSTKPANQKRRNNEKRKEKSRVAARCRRTKEMQIFAELTAALPARKEEVEQLDKASVMRLAISYLKVRDVVSLLPESESEHPKMQNPEGMEEVSTELSYMKALDGFVLVLSQQGDIVYCSENIADHLGVSQMEIMGQSVFEFSHPCDHDEIREALRSTSSGRRDLLLRLKCTLTSKGRNVHLKSASYKVIHITGHMLMPGDDKAERNNNEDKKPDADDKKATRNGTLVAVGRPIPHPSNIEIPLDSKTFLSKHSLDMKFTYVDEALMNTLGFEPEELVGRSVYEYHHAADTGSLVQQFKSLFSKGQCETGRYRFLAKTGGYAWVQTQATVITDKQQKPISVVCVNYVISGTSEQKLNCFLCQENIVFYVYEGKM
;
A
#
# COMPACT_ATOMS: atom_id res chain seq x y z
N MET A 1 7.15 -61.01 -61.44
CA MET A 1 8.30 -60.49 -60.66
C MET A 1 8.83 -59.25 -61.36
N ILE A 2 8.35 -58.05 -61.02
CA ILE A 2 8.94 -56.79 -61.47
C ILE A 2 9.77 -56.29 -60.30
N LYS A 3 11.10 -56.41 -60.41
CA LYS A 3 12.04 -55.85 -59.44
C LYS A 3 12.04 -54.32 -59.55
N THR A 4 12.02 -53.73 -58.38
CA THR A 4 11.99 -52.31 -58.02
C THR A 4 13.16 -51.52 -58.59
N GLU A 5 12.91 -50.31 -59.11
CA GLU A 5 13.91 -49.24 -59.10
C GLU A 5 13.45 -48.16 -58.11
N MET A 6 13.87 -48.30 -56.85
CA MET A 6 13.84 -47.19 -55.91
C MET A 6 14.95 -46.21 -56.30
N SER A 7 14.57 -45.09 -56.91
CA SER A 7 15.46 -43.96 -57.20
C SER A 7 16.00 -43.35 -55.88
N THR A 8 17.14 -43.84 -55.41
CA THR A 8 17.89 -43.23 -54.31
C THR A 8 18.58 -41.98 -54.82
N LYS A 9 17.96 -40.80 -54.62
CA LYS A 9 18.61 -39.50 -54.88
C LYS A 9 20.00 -39.48 -54.20
N PRO A 10 21.08 -39.09 -54.92
CA PRO A 10 22.44 -39.18 -54.42
C PRO A 10 22.60 -38.34 -53.15
N ALA A 11 23.31 -38.90 -52.15
CA ALA A 11 23.43 -38.32 -50.81
C ALA A 11 23.90 -36.84 -50.83
N ASN A 12 24.69 -36.46 -51.83
CA ASN A 12 25.19 -35.10 -52.02
C ASN A 12 24.09 -34.09 -52.42
N GLN A 13 23.11 -34.51 -53.22
CA GLN A 13 21.98 -33.65 -53.63
C GLN A 13 20.95 -33.47 -52.50
N LYS A 14 20.75 -34.51 -51.67
CA LYS A 14 19.97 -34.41 -50.43
C LYS A 14 20.64 -33.46 -49.42
N ARG A 15 21.97 -33.52 -49.27
CA ARG A 15 22.75 -32.59 -48.43
C ARG A 15 22.63 -31.14 -48.89
N ARG A 16 22.82 -30.87 -50.19
CA ARG A 16 22.68 -29.52 -50.78
C ARG A 16 21.26 -28.94 -50.64
N ASN A 17 20.23 -29.78 -50.75
CA ASN A 17 18.83 -29.35 -50.56
C ASN A 17 18.50 -29.08 -49.08
N ASN A 18 19.06 -29.87 -48.17
CA ASN A 18 18.97 -29.63 -46.73
C ASN A 18 19.66 -28.32 -46.33
N GLU A 19 20.84 -28.05 -46.91
CA GLU A 19 21.59 -26.81 -46.67
C GLU A 19 20.84 -25.57 -47.17
N LYS A 20 20.26 -25.62 -48.38
CA LYS A 20 19.38 -24.55 -48.88
C LYS A 20 18.15 -24.33 -48.01
N ARG A 21 17.54 -25.40 -47.47
CA ARG A 21 16.40 -25.30 -46.55
C ARG A 21 16.82 -24.68 -45.22
N LYS A 22 17.98 -25.07 -44.69
CA LYS A 22 18.56 -24.48 -43.48
C LYS A 22 18.91 -23.00 -43.68
N GLU A 23 19.45 -22.64 -44.83
CA GLU A 23 19.78 -21.25 -45.14
C GLU A 23 18.53 -20.37 -45.27
N LYS A 24 17.49 -20.84 -45.98
CA LYS A 24 16.20 -20.15 -46.01
C LYS A 24 15.60 -19.98 -44.61
N SER A 25 15.69 -21.01 -43.77
CA SER A 25 15.22 -20.93 -42.38
C SER A 25 16.04 -19.93 -41.56
N ARG A 26 17.35 -19.84 -41.78
CA ARG A 26 18.23 -18.86 -41.10
C ARG A 26 17.87 -17.43 -41.51
N VAL A 27 17.70 -17.17 -42.80
CA VAL A 27 17.32 -15.84 -43.31
C VAL A 27 15.92 -15.45 -42.81
N ALA A 28 14.95 -16.36 -42.85
CA ALA A 28 13.62 -16.12 -42.32
C ALA A 28 13.64 -15.84 -40.81
N ALA A 29 14.41 -16.60 -40.03
CA ALA A 29 14.57 -16.38 -38.59
C ALA A 29 15.25 -15.04 -38.27
N ARG A 30 16.25 -14.63 -39.08
CA ARG A 30 16.87 -13.30 -38.96
C ARG A 30 15.85 -12.18 -39.25
N CYS A 31 15.13 -12.28 -40.37
CA CYS A 31 14.10 -11.30 -40.72
C CYS A 31 13.03 -11.18 -39.63
N ARG A 32 12.59 -12.31 -39.06
CA ARG A 32 11.67 -12.32 -37.91
C ARG A 32 12.24 -11.59 -36.69
N ARG A 33 13.51 -11.83 -36.34
CA ARG A 33 14.18 -11.15 -35.21
C ARG A 33 14.36 -9.65 -35.45
N THR A 34 14.64 -9.23 -36.69
CA THR A 34 14.71 -7.81 -37.05
C THR A 34 13.36 -7.14 -36.89
N LYS A 35 12.28 -7.76 -37.39
CA LYS A 35 10.91 -7.25 -37.20
C LYS A 35 10.52 -7.19 -35.73
N GLU A 36 10.82 -8.23 -34.96
CA GLU A 36 10.59 -8.27 -33.51
C GLU A 36 11.29 -7.10 -32.81
N MET A 37 12.57 -6.87 -33.12
CA MET A 37 13.33 -5.76 -32.55
C MET A 37 12.73 -4.39 -32.91
N GLN A 38 12.28 -4.21 -34.15
CA GLN A 38 11.60 -2.98 -34.58
C GLN A 38 10.31 -2.75 -33.81
N ILE A 39 9.46 -3.78 -33.67
CA ILE A 39 8.20 -3.68 -32.91
C ILE A 39 8.47 -3.34 -31.45
N PHE A 40 9.49 -3.95 -30.83
CA PHE A 40 9.87 -3.59 -29.45
C PHE A 40 10.35 -2.14 -29.34
N ALA A 41 11.12 -1.65 -30.32
CA ALA A 41 11.56 -0.25 -30.32
C ALA A 41 10.37 0.73 -30.45
N GLU A 42 9.40 0.42 -31.33
CA GLU A 42 8.17 1.19 -31.47
C GLU A 42 7.32 1.17 -30.19
N LEU A 43 7.21 0.00 -29.53
CA LEU A 43 6.49 -0.13 -28.26
C LEU A 43 7.17 0.64 -27.13
N THR A 44 8.49 0.53 -26.99
CA THR A 44 9.30 1.29 -26.02
C THR A 44 9.10 2.79 -26.21
N ALA A 45 9.09 3.28 -27.45
CA ALA A 45 8.88 4.69 -27.77
C ALA A 45 7.46 5.19 -27.46
N ALA A 46 6.48 4.29 -27.38
CA ALA A 46 5.08 4.61 -27.06
C ALA A 46 4.76 4.62 -25.55
N LEU A 47 5.68 4.16 -24.69
CA LEU A 47 5.46 4.16 -23.24
C LEU A 47 5.49 5.60 -22.68
N PRO A 48 4.60 5.93 -21.72
CA PRO A 48 4.51 7.27 -21.13
C PRO A 48 5.57 7.44 -20.03
N ALA A 49 6.85 7.34 -20.41
CA ALA A 49 8.00 7.43 -19.51
C ALA A 49 9.16 8.15 -20.20
N ARG A 50 10.16 8.59 -19.42
CA ARG A 50 11.33 9.31 -19.95
C ARG A 50 12.19 8.39 -20.80
N LYS A 51 12.59 8.85 -21.99
CA LYS A 51 13.31 8.02 -22.98
C LYS A 51 14.55 7.37 -22.38
N GLU A 52 15.29 8.09 -21.54
CA GLU A 52 16.52 7.63 -20.90
C GLU A 52 16.29 6.42 -19.98
N GLU A 53 15.11 6.34 -19.37
CA GLU A 53 14.73 5.27 -18.45
C GLU A 53 14.23 4.04 -19.21
N VAL A 54 13.46 4.24 -20.29
CA VAL A 54 12.87 3.14 -21.06
C VAL A 54 13.91 2.45 -21.95
N GLU A 55 14.91 3.17 -22.45
CA GLU A 55 15.97 2.61 -23.32
C GLU A 55 16.82 1.54 -22.62
N GLN A 56 16.93 1.61 -21.29
CA GLN A 56 17.72 0.67 -20.48
C GLN A 56 16.91 -0.57 -20.07
N LEU A 57 15.61 -0.62 -20.37
CA LEU A 57 14.74 -1.70 -19.95
C LEU A 57 14.94 -2.96 -20.80
N ASP A 58 14.81 -4.10 -20.15
CA ASP A 58 14.74 -5.38 -20.84
C ASP A 58 13.36 -5.59 -21.48
N LYS A 59 13.29 -6.48 -22.47
CA LYS A 59 12.04 -6.75 -23.22
C LYS A 59 10.88 -7.18 -22.32
N ALA A 60 11.17 -7.91 -21.23
CA ALA A 60 10.13 -8.34 -20.30
C ALA A 60 9.54 -7.15 -19.53
N SER A 61 10.37 -6.21 -19.07
CA SER A 61 9.89 -4.99 -18.42
C SER A 61 9.08 -4.10 -19.36
N VAL A 62 9.49 -3.94 -20.62
CA VAL A 62 8.71 -3.20 -21.62
C VAL A 62 7.30 -3.81 -21.76
N MET A 63 7.19 -5.14 -21.83
CA MET A 63 5.89 -5.83 -21.88
C MET A 63 5.09 -5.64 -20.58
N ARG A 64 5.72 -5.77 -19.41
CA ARG A 64 5.05 -5.56 -18.11
C ARG A 64 4.45 -4.16 -18.02
N LEU A 65 5.24 -3.14 -18.37
CA LEU A 65 4.80 -1.75 -18.33
C LEU A 65 3.68 -1.51 -19.34
N ALA A 66 3.81 -1.97 -20.58
CA ALA A 66 2.76 -1.83 -21.58
C ALA A 66 1.43 -2.45 -21.11
N ILE A 67 1.45 -3.67 -20.56
CA ILE A 67 0.26 -4.32 -19.99
C ILE A 67 -0.29 -3.50 -18.82
N SER A 68 0.58 -3.00 -17.94
CA SER A 68 0.19 -2.22 -16.77
C SER A 68 -0.48 -0.91 -17.16
N TYR A 69 0.08 -0.15 -18.11
CA TYR A 69 -0.54 1.09 -18.59
C TYR A 69 -1.88 0.86 -19.29
N LEU A 70 -2.03 -0.25 -20.02
CA LEU A 70 -3.34 -0.63 -20.57
C LEU A 70 -4.35 -0.91 -19.45
N LYS A 71 -3.96 -1.68 -18.42
CA LYS A 71 -4.79 -1.92 -17.23
C LYS A 71 -5.10 -0.63 -16.48
N VAL A 72 -4.17 0.32 -16.37
CA VAL A 72 -4.42 1.63 -15.75
C VAL A 72 -5.53 2.37 -16.46
N ARG A 73 -5.54 2.36 -17.79
CA ARG A 73 -6.63 2.98 -18.56
C ARG A 73 -7.98 2.33 -18.26
N ASP A 74 -8.00 1.02 -18.05
CA ASP A 74 -9.20 0.28 -17.64
C ASP A 74 -9.62 0.63 -16.20
N VAL A 75 -8.67 0.93 -15.31
CA VAL A 75 -8.98 1.40 -13.94
C VAL A 75 -9.54 2.82 -13.95
N VAL A 76 -8.97 3.71 -14.78
CA VAL A 76 -9.44 5.09 -14.89
C VAL A 76 -10.88 5.15 -15.40
N SER A 77 -11.29 4.24 -16.28
CA SER A 77 -12.69 4.16 -16.73
C SER A 77 -13.66 3.62 -15.68
N LEU A 78 -13.16 3.07 -14.57
CA LEU A 78 -13.97 2.64 -13.42
C LEU A 78 -14.12 3.73 -12.36
N LEU A 79 -13.32 4.79 -12.43
CA LEU A 79 -13.47 5.91 -11.51
C LEU A 79 -14.80 6.61 -11.82
N PRO A 80 -15.61 6.94 -10.79
CA PRO A 80 -16.82 7.71 -11.02
C PRO A 80 -16.44 9.03 -11.68
N GLU A 81 -17.05 9.33 -12.83
CA GLU A 81 -16.97 10.67 -13.42
C GLU A 81 -17.50 11.63 -12.36
N SER A 82 -16.68 12.56 -11.92
CA SER A 82 -17.09 13.56 -10.94
C SER A 82 -18.21 14.41 -11.55
N GLU A 83 -19.47 14.15 -11.21
CA GLU A 83 -20.60 15.08 -11.41
C GLU A 83 -20.52 16.31 -10.48
N SER A 84 -19.32 16.68 -10.04
CA SER A 84 -19.09 17.98 -9.43
C SER A 84 -18.64 18.95 -10.51
N GLU A 85 -19.52 19.90 -10.82
CA GLU A 85 -19.12 21.29 -11.02
C GLU A 85 -18.08 21.63 -9.94
N HIS A 86 -16.81 21.33 -10.17
CA HIS A 86 -15.77 21.94 -9.37
C HIS A 86 -15.92 23.44 -9.62
N PRO A 87 -16.10 24.28 -8.59
CA PRO A 87 -15.84 25.69 -8.78
C PRO A 87 -14.42 25.72 -9.33
N LYS A 88 -14.24 26.31 -10.52
CA LYS A 88 -12.90 26.66 -10.99
C LYS A 88 -12.30 27.45 -9.84
N MET A 89 -11.44 26.81 -9.06
CA MET A 89 -10.69 27.49 -8.02
C MET A 89 -9.83 28.43 -8.85
N GLN A 90 -10.25 29.69 -8.91
CA GLN A 90 -9.47 30.73 -9.57
C GLN A 90 -8.11 30.64 -8.89
N ASN A 91 -7.09 30.27 -9.68
CA ASN A 91 -5.72 30.39 -9.20
C ASN A 91 -5.60 31.82 -8.68
N PRO A 92 -5.15 32.03 -7.43
CA PRO A 92 -4.85 33.38 -6.95
C PRO A 92 -4.01 34.08 -8.01
N GLU A 93 -4.44 35.27 -8.44
CA GLU A 93 -3.75 36.03 -9.49
C GLU A 93 -2.25 36.12 -9.16
N GLY A 94 -1.40 35.51 -10.00
CA GLY A 94 0.06 35.47 -9.81
C GLY A 94 0.70 34.09 -9.63
N MET A 95 -0.06 32.97 -9.60
CA MET A 95 0.51 31.61 -9.61
C MET A 95 0.06 30.79 -10.84
N GLU A 96 0.42 31.22 -12.05
CA GLU A 96 0.09 30.49 -13.29
C GLU A 96 1.07 29.33 -13.60
N GLU A 97 2.22 29.21 -12.91
CA GLU A 97 3.27 28.23 -13.24
C GLU A 97 3.55 27.13 -12.19
N VAL A 98 2.86 27.11 -11.03
CA VAL A 98 3.02 26.01 -10.07
C VAL A 98 2.14 24.84 -10.51
N SER A 99 2.63 24.09 -11.50
CA SER A 99 2.08 22.83 -12.03
C SER A 99 1.31 22.03 -10.96
N THR A 100 0.00 21.95 -11.14
CA THR A 100 -0.96 21.44 -10.16
C THR A 100 -0.77 19.97 -9.81
N GLU A 101 -0.25 19.12 -10.72
CA GLU A 101 -0.12 17.67 -10.48
C GLU A 101 1.10 17.26 -9.63
N LEU A 102 2.28 17.82 -9.92
CA LEU A 102 3.50 17.57 -9.13
C LEU A 102 3.36 18.08 -7.68
N SER A 103 2.52 19.09 -7.48
CA SER A 103 2.23 19.66 -6.16
C SER A 103 1.46 18.66 -5.28
N TYR A 104 0.49 17.92 -5.82
CA TYR A 104 -0.26 16.92 -5.04
C TYR A 104 0.62 15.75 -4.60
N MET A 105 1.48 15.24 -5.50
CA MET A 105 2.38 14.13 -5.17
C MET A 105 3.47 14.55 -4.18
N LYS A 106 3.93 15.81 -4.22
CA LYS A 106 4.88 16.36 -3.23
C LYS A 106 4.22 16.67 -1.89
N ALA A 107 2.95 17.07 -1.89
CA ALA A 107 2.18 17.30 -0.67
C ALA A 107 1.75 15.99 0.01
N LEU A 108 1.65 14.91 -0.76
CA LEU A 108 1.35 13.58 -0.24
C LEU A 108 2.58 13.02 0.48
N ASP A 109 2.47 12.84 1.80
CA ASP A 109 3.48 12.12 2.58
C ASP A 109 3.31 10.59 2.42
N GLY A 110 3.52 10.13 1.20
CA GLY A 110 3.30 8.74 0.79
C GLY A 110 3.19 8.60 -0.72
N PHE A 111 2.82 7.40 -1.17
CA PHE A 111 2.74 7.05 -2.58
C PHE A 111 1.38 6.44 -2.93
N VAL A 112 0.98 6.56 -4.18
CA VAL A 112 -0.23 5.94 -4.72
C VAL A 112 0.10 4.51 -5.13
N LEU A 113 -0.82 3.58 -4.84
CA LEU A 113 -0.72 2.17 -5.17
C LEU A 113 -2.06 1.68 -5.72
N VAL A 114 -2.02 1.00 -6.85
CA VAL A 114 -3.18 0.37 -7.48
C VAL A 114 -2.92 -1.12 -7.63
N LEU A 115 -3.77 -1.94 -7.01
CA LEU A 115 -3.66 -3.39 -7.01
C LEU A 115 -4.85 -4.03 -7.72
N SER A 116 -4.58 -5.02 -8.58
CA SER A 116 -5.63 -5.91 -9.10
C SER A 116 -6.16 -6.81 -7.98
N GLN A 117 -7.33 -7.42 -8.20
CA GLN A 117 -7.87 -8.44 -7.30
C GLN A 117 -6.93 -9.64 -7.08
N GLN A 118 -6.04 -9.91 -8.04
CA GLN A 118 -5.04 -10.99 -7.95
C GLN A 118 -3.77 -10.56 -7.18
N GLY A 119 -3.63 -9.27 -6.85
CA GLY A 119 -2.46 -8.71 -6.18
C GLY A 119 -1.36 -8.24 -7.15
N ASP A 120 -1.66 -8.08 -8.44
CA ASP A 120 -0.71 -7.44 -9.36
C ASP A 120 -0.71 -5.92 -9.11
N ILE A 121 0.47 -5.33 -9.07
CA ILE A 121 0.67 -3.88 -8.96
C ILE A 121 0.42 -3.27 -10.33
N VAL A 122 -0.80 -2.77 -10.55
CA VAL A 122 -1.23 -2.17 -11.82
C VAL A 122 -0.56 -0.81 -12.00
N TYR A 123 -0.47 -0.04 -10.93
CA TYR A 123 0.19 1.26 -10.93
C TYR A 123 0.78 1.57 -9.57
N CYS A 124 1.88 2.32 -9.59
CA CYS A 124 2.44 2.96 -8.42
C CYS A 124 2.96 4.33 -8.83
N SER A 125 2.91 5.35 -7.96
CA SER A 125 3.48 6.67 -8.26
C SER A 125 5.01 6.65 -8.23
N GLU A 126 5.66 7.58 -8.95
CA GLU A 126 7.12 7.65 -9.05
C GLU A 126 7.83 7.89 -7.71
N ASN A 127 7.19 8.62 -6.79
CA ASN A 127 7.72 8.94 -5.46
C ASN A 127 7.83 7.71 -4.52
N ILE A 128 7.40 6.51 -4.93
CA ILE A 128 7.69 5.27 -4.19
C ILE A 128 9.20 5.06 -3.99
N ALA A 129 10.02 5.54 -4.94
CA ALA A 129 11.47 5.47 -4.84
C ALA A 129 12.00 6.24 -3.61
N ASP A 130 11.36 7.34 -3.23
CA ASP A 130 11.76 8.14 -2.07
C ASP A 130 11.37 7.49 -0.74
N HIS A 131 10.30 6.68 -0.74
CA HIS A 131 9.78 6.04 0.48
C HIS A 131 10.33 4.63 0.73
N LEU A 132 10.53 3.84 -0.33
CA LEU A 132 10.94 2.43 -0.30
C LEU A 132 12.26 2.15 -1.04
N GLY A 133 12.73 3.06 -1.90
CA GLY A 133 13.98 2.88 -2.67
C GLY A 133 13.86 1.96 -3.87
N VAL A 134 12.65 1.52 -4.20
CA VAL A 134 12.34 0.68 -5.36
C VAL A 134 11.83 1.58 -6.48
N SER A 135 12.33 1.38 -7.70
CA SER A 135 11.87 2.15 -8.86
C SER A 135 10.46 1.73 -9.29
N GLN A 136 9.66 2.70 -9.74
CA GLN A 136 8.35 2.45 -10.35
C GLN A 136 8.44 1.42 -11.50
N MET A 137 9.49 1.49 -12.32
CA MET A 137 9.71 0.58 -13.46
C MET A 137 9.99 -0.86 -13.02
N GLU A 138 10.57 -1.04 -11.83
CA GLU A 138 10.85 -2.35 -11.26
C GLU A 138 9.55 -2.99 -10.75
N ILE A 139 8.74 -2.22 -10.03
CA ILE A 139 7.57 -2.73 -9.30
C ILE A 139 6.29 -2.88 -10.16
N MET A 140 6.08 -2.03 -11.16
CA MET A 140 4.86 -2.05 -11.97
C MET A 140 4.69 -3.37 -12.75
N GLY A 141 3.49 -3.94 -12.69
CA GLY A 141 3.14 -5.21 -13.32
C GLY A 141 3.66 -6.45 -12.60
N GLN A 142 4.29 -6.32 -11.44
CA GLN A 142 4.68 -7.45 -10.60
C GLN A 142 3.64 -7.73 -9.52
N SER A 143 3.77 -8.88 -8.87
CA SER A 143 2.93 -9.26 -7.74
C SER A 143 3.35 -8.56 -6.45
N VAL A 144 2.40 -7.98 -5.73
CA VAL A 144 2.62 -7.37 -4.40
C VAL A 144 3.18 -8.37 -3.39
N PHE A 145 2.93 -9.67 -3.59
CA PHE A 145 3.46 -10.75 -2.74
C PHE A 145 4.99 -10.89 -2.83
N GLU A 146 5.61 -10.38 -3.90
CA GLU A 146 7.09 -10.37 -4.03
C GLU A 146 7.74 -9.26 -3.18
N PHE A 147 6.99 -8.20 -2.90
CA PHE A 147 7.45 -7.03 -2.15
C PHE A 147 6.94 -7.00 -0.71
N SER A 148 5.91 -7.77 -0.38
CA SER A 148 5.34 -7.82 0.97
C SER A 148 5.88 -8.97 1.82
N HIS A 149 5.88 -8.78 3.13
CA HIS A 149 6.27 -9.80 4.09
C HIS A 149 5.31 -11.01 4.03
N PRO A 150 5.80 -12.27 4.02
CA PRO A 150 4.96 -13.46 3.89
C PRO A 150 3.83 -13.59 4.92
N CYS A 151 4.08 -13.19 6.17
CA CYS A 151 3.06 -13.22 7.22
C CYS A 151 1.88 -12.26 6.97
N ASP A 152 2.03 -11.28 6.08
CA ASP A 152 0.96 -10.31 5.78
C ASP A 152 0.16 -10.74 4.53
N HIS A 153 0.54 -11.84 3.85
CA HIS A 153 -0.08 -12.25 2.59
C HIS A 153 -1.55 -12.63 2.72
N ASP A 154 -1.97 -13.21 3.85
CA ASP A 154 -3.36 -13.57 4.07
C ASP A 154 -4.25 -12.34 4.27
N GLU A 155 -3.75 -11.32 4.98
CA GLU A 155 -4.43 -10.03 5.15
C GLU A 155 -4.59 -9.31 3.79
N ILE A 156 -3.54 -9.34 2.95
CA ILE A 156 -3.60 -8.80 1.59
C ILE A 156 -4.68 -9.54 0.76
N ARG A 157 -4.67 -10.88 0.79
CA ARG A 157 -5.67 -11.68 0.05
C ARG A 157 -7.08 -11.41 0.54
N GLU A 158 -7.29 -11.30 1.84
CA GLU A 158 -8.60 -11.01 2.41
C GLU A 158 -9.11 -9.63 1.96
N ALA A 159 -8.25 -8.62 2.03
CA ALA A 159 -8.59 -7.26 1.60
C ALA A 159 -8.95 -7.17 0.12
N LEU A 160 -8.25 -7.95 -0.73
CA LEU A 160 -8.46 -7.99 -2.19
C LEU A 160 -9.62 -8.90 -2.61
N ARG A 161 -9.95 -9.96 -1.86
CA ARG A 161 -11.02 -10.90 -2.19
C ARG A 161 -12.41 -10.29 -2.13
N SER A 162 -12.62 -9.27 -1.30
CA SER A 162 -13.94 -8.68 -1.10
C SER A 162 -14.53 -8.17 -2.42
N THR A 163 -15.76 -8.61 -2.70
CA THR A 163 -16.53 -8.33 -3.93
C THR A 163 -17.38 -7.07 -3.82
N SER A 164 -17.30 -6.35 -2.69
CA SER A 164 -18.04 -5.11 -2.48
C SER A 164 -17.11 -3.91 -2.62
N SER A 165 -17.61 -2.88 -3.29
CA SER A 165 -17.03 -1.54 -3.19
C SER A 165 -16.93 -1.12 -1.72
N GLY A 166 -15.84 -0.46 -1.36
CA GLY A 166 -15.69 0.04 0.01
C GLY A 166 -14.27 0.35 0.40
N ARG A 167 -14.14 1.02 1.55
CA ARG A 167 -12.86 1.41 2.13
C ARG A 167 -12.07 0.18 2.56
N ARG A 168 -10.76 0.23 2.37
CA ARG A 168 -9.76 -0.71 2.89
C ARG A 168 -8.73 0.08 3.68
N ASP A 169 -8.32 -0.52 4.79
CA ASP A 169 -7.38 0.05 5.75
C ASP A 169 -6.51 -1.10 6.22
N LEU A 170 -5.25 -1.10 5.80
CA LEU A 170 -4.31 -2.22 5.98
C LEU A 170 -2.98 -1.70 6.51
N LEU A 171 -2.30 -2.53 7.27
CA LEU A 171 -0.95 -2.23 7.72
C LEU A 171 0.00 -3.30 7.22
N LEU A 172 0.82 -2.99 6.22
CA LEU A 172 1.63 -4.00 5.54
C LEU A 172 3.11 -3.72 5.70
N ARG A 173 3.90 -4.78 5.78
CA ARG A 173 5.36 -4.69 5.69
C ARG A 173 5.80 -4.85 4.25
N LEU A 174 6.32 -3.78 3.65
CA LEU A 174 6.87 -3.78 2.30
C LEU A 174 8.40 -3.71 2.34
N LYS A 175 9.05 -4.35 1.36
CA LYS A 175 10.51 -4.29 1.19
C LYS A 175 10.95 -2.87 0.92
N CYS A 176 11.94 -2.44 1.68
CA CYS A 176 12.57 -1.13 1.63
C CYS A 176 14.08 -1.32 1.42
N THR A 177 14.56 -0.87 0.28
CA THR A 177 15.99 -0.84 -0.07
C THR A 177 16.69 0.41 0.46
N LEU A 178 15.95 1.37 1.02
CA LEU A 178 16.55 2.51 1.72
C LEU A 178 17.00 2.09 3.13
N THR A 179 18.27 2.30 3.41
CA THR A 179 18.82 2.22 4.76
C THR A 179 18.50 3.48 5.55
N SER A 180 18.60 3.42 6.89
CA SER A 180 18.43 4.60 7.76
C SER A 180 19.40 5.76 7.46
N LYS A 181 20.47 5.51 6.69
CA LYS A 181 21.44 6.50 6.23
C LYS A 181 21.19 6.95 4.78
N GLY A 182 20.05 6.62 4.19
CA GLY A 182 19.68 7.01 2.82
C GLY A 182 20.41 6.28 1.69
N ARG A 183 21.22 5.25 1.98
CA ARG A 183 21.87 4.42 0.95
C ARG A 183 20.91 3.36 0.44
N ASN A 184 20.91 3.13 -0.87
CA ASN A 184 20.13 2.09 -1.53
C ASN A 184 20.87 0.73 -1.49
N VAL A 185 20.17 -0.34 -1.12
CA VAL A 185 20.68 -1.71 -1.12
C VAL A 185 19.92 -2.58 -2.12
N HIS A 186 20.51 -3.70 -2.53
CA HIS A 186 19.83 -4.63 -3.42
C HIS A 186 18.56 -5.21 -2.77
N LEU A 187 17.51 -5.48 -3.56
CA LEU A 187 16.20 -5.95 -3.09
C LEU A 187 16.25 -7.22 -2.21
N LYS A 188 17.21 -8.12 -2.46
CA LYS A 188 17.46 -9.33 -1.65
C LYS A 188 17.92 -9.05 -0.22
N SER A 189 18.55 -7.91 0.01
CA SER A 189 19.03 -7.45 1.32
C SER A 189 18.14 -6.33 1.87
N ALA A 190 16.98 -6.10 1.26
CA ALA A 190 16.03 -5.08 1.68
C ALA A 190 15.50 -5.41 3.08
N SER A 191 15.35 -4.36 3.89
CA SER A 191 14.63 -4.44 5.15
C SER A 191 13.12 -4.35 4.90
N TYR A 192 12.30 -4.58 5.91
CA TYR A 192 10.87 -4.34 5.82
C TYR A 192 10.52 -3.03 6.50
N LYS A 193 9.71 -2.21 5.83
CA LYS A 193 9.15 -0.96 6.36
C LYS A 193 7.63 -1.11 6.48
N VAL A 194 7.08 -0.64 7.59
CA VAL A 194 5.63 -0.69 7.82
C VAL A 194 4.96 0.46 7.08
N ILE A 195 4.05 0.11 6.18
CA ILE A 195 3.28 1.03 5.33
C ILE A 195 1.81 0.89 5.69
N HIS A 196 1.19 2.01 6.04
CA HIS A 196 -0.24 2.13 6.22
C HIS A 196 -0.91 2.39 4.88
N ILE A 197 -1.74 1.45 4.43
CA ILE A 197 -2.41 1.51 3.13
C ILE A 197 -3.89 1.80 3.35
N THR A 198 -4.33 2.96 2.85
CA THR A 198 -5.73 3.41 2.93
C THR A 198 -6.27 3.65 1.54
N GLY A 199 -7.42 3.06 1.20
CA GLY A 199 -7.94 3.13 -0.15
C GLY A 199 -9.35 2.62 -0.30
N HIS A 200 -9.80 2.49 -1.55
CA HIS A 200 -11.12 1.99 -1.90
C HIS A 200 -11.02 0.89 -2.96
N MET A 201 -11.79 -0.17 -2.75
CA MET A 201 -12.01 -1.19 -3.78
C MET A 201 -13.02 -0.67 -4.79
N LEU A 202 -12.61 -0.57 -6.05
CA LEU A 202 -13.45 -0.22 -7.19
C LEU A 202 -13.93 -1.49 -7.87
N MET A 203 -15.23 -1.59 -8.12
CA MET A 203 -15.84 -2.73 -8.80
C MET A 203 -16.42 -2.30 -10.14
N PRO A 204 -16.27 -3.11 -11.20
CA PRO A 204 -16.97 -2.86 -12.47
C PRO A 204 -18.50 -2.95 -12.30
N GLY A 205 -19.17 -1.81 -12.32
CA GLY A 205 -20.62 -1.70 -12.56
C GLY A 205 -21.55 -1.63 -11.35
N ASP A 206 -21.35 -0.67 -10.44
CA ASP A 206 -22.36 -0.31 -9.42
C ASP A 206 -23.23 0.92 -9.78
N ASP A 207 -22.94 1.67 -10.86
CA ASP A 207 -23.65 2.93 -11.19
C ASP A 207 -24.70 2.86 -12.32
N LYS A 208 -25.13 1.68 -12.80
CA LYS A 208 -26.27 1.59 -13.74
C LYS A 208 -27.19 0.40 -13.51
N ALA A 209 -27.67 0.24 -12.28
CA ALA A 209 -28.97 -0.36 -12.05
C ALA A 209 -30.01 0.76 -11.90
N GLU A 210 -30.19 1.56 -12.95
CA GLU A 210 -31.49 2.19 -13.14
C GLU A 210 -32.52 1.06 -13.13
N ARG A 211 -33.52 1.21 -12.25
CA ARG A 211 -34.72 0.39 -12.18
C ARG A 211 -35.50 0.51 -13.49
N ASN A 212 -35.02 -0.11 -14.56
CA ASN A 212 -35.87 -0.45 -15.69
C ASN A 212 -36.50 -1.80 -15.38
N ASN A 213 -37.66 -1.74 -14.73
CA ASN A 213 -38.64 -2.80 -14.76
C ASN A 213 -39.01 -3.07 -16.23
N ASN A 214 -38.30 -3.99 -16.85
CA ASN A 214 -38.82 -4.76 -17.97
C ASN A 214 -38.47 -6.21 -17.68
N GLU A 215 -39.47 -6.90 -17.12
CA GLU A 215 -39.50 -8.35 -17.03
C GLU A 215 -39.40 -8.94 -18.45
N ASP A 216 -38.89 -10.19 -18.51
CA ASP A 216 -38.80 -11.04 -19.70
C ASP A 216 -37.54 -10.94 -20.57
N LYS A 217 -36.37 -11.23 -19.99
CA LYS A 217 -35.36 -12.13 -20.61
C LYS A 217 -34.62 -12.95 -19.55
N LYS A 218 -34.89 -14.25 -19.49
CA LYS A 218 -34.00 -15.22 -18.82
C LYS A 218 -32.62 -15.14 -19.51
N PRO A 219 -31.53 -14.85 -18.78
CA PRO A 219 -30.19 -14.98 -19.36
C PRO A 219 -29.80 -16.46 -19.36
N ASP A 220 -29.39 -16.97 -20.52
CA ASP A 220 -28.79 -18.29 -20.68
C ASP A 220 -27.54 -18.41 -19.78
N ALA A 221 -27.40 -19.55 -19.12
CA ALA A 221 -26.53 -19.74 -17.95
C ALA A 221 -25.04 -19.99 -18.25
N ASP A 222 -24.58 -19.88 -19.51
CA ASP A 222 -23.26 -20.42 -19.90
C ASP A 222 -22.32 -19.45 -20.64
N ASP A 223 -22.65 -18.17 -20.78
CA ASP A 223 -21.73 -17.21 -21.40
C ASP A 223 -21.80 -15.84 -20.71
N LYS A 224 -20.65 -15.33 -20.23
CA LYS A 224 -20.43 -14.10 -19.42
C LYS A 224 -20.49 -14.23 -17.88
N LYS A 225 -19.75 -15.17 -17.31
CA LYS A 225 -19.01 -14.88 -16.06
C LYS A 225 -17.71 -14.16 -16.43
N ALA A 226 -17.81 -12.99 -17.06
CA ALA A 226 -16.67 -12.08 -17.11
C ALA A 226 -16.38 -11.75 -15.65
N THR A 227 -15.30 -12.34 -15.11
CA THR A 227 -14.90 -12.15 -13.72
C THR A 227 -14.82 -10.65 -13.49
N ARG A 228 -15.80 -10.10 -12.75
CA ARG A 228 -15.83 -8.68 -12.38
C ARG A 228 -14.69 -8.48 -11.40
N ASN A 229 -13.50 -8.25 -11.93
CA ASN A 229 -12.30 -8.11 -11.12
C ASN A 229 -12.27 -6.69 -10.54
N GLY A 230 -12.31 -6.61 -9.22
CA GLY A 230 -12.13 -5.35 -8.52
C GLY A 230 -10.69 -4.85 -8.62
N THR A 231 -10.51 -3.55 -8.44
CA THR A 231 -9.21 -2.90 -8.32
C THR A 231 -9.17 -2.08 -7.04
N LEU A 232 -8.16 -2.29 -6.20
CA LEU A 232 -7.91 -1.44 -5.04
C LEU A 232 -7.10 -0.23 -5.47
N VAL A 233 -7.64 0.97 -5.29
CA VAL A 233 -6.90 2.24 -5.42
C VAL A 233 -6.64 2.77 -4.03
N ALA A 234 -5.36 2.93 -3.67
CA ALA A 234 -4.95 3.27 -2.31
C ALA A 234 -3.76 4.22 -2.26
N VAL A 235 -3.59 4.84 -1.10
CA VAL A 235 -2.40 5.59 -0.69
C VAL A 235 -1.67 4.78 0.37
N GLY A 236 -0.39 4.52 0.15
CA GLY A 236 0.54 3.95 1.12
C GLY A 236 1.35 5.05 1.79
N ARG A 237 1.27 5.15 3.12
CA ARG A 237 2.06 6.09 3.93
C ARG A 237 3.01 5.33 4.85
N PRO A 238 4.32 5.60 4.83
CA PRO A 238 5.24 5.00 5.78
C PRO A 238 5.00 5.54 7.19
N ILE A 239 5.04 4.67 8.20
CA ILE A 239 5.02 5.13 9.60
C ILE A 239 6.42 5.62 9.98
N PRO A 240 6.60 6.91 10.36
CA PRO A 240 7.90 7.44 10.72
C PRO A 240 8.45 6.75 11.97
N HIS A 241 9.74 6.41 11.95
CA HIS A 241 10.41 5.91 13.14
C HIS A 241 10.69 7.09 14.09
N PRO A 242 10.46 6.97 15.41
CA PRO A 242 10.65 8.08 16.35
C PRO A 242 12.05 8.73 16.33
N SER A 243 13.08 7.95 16.01
CA SER A 243 14.47 8.46 15.85
C SER A 243 14.69 9.33 14.62
N ASN A 244 13.75 9.37 13.68
CA ASN A 244 13.85 10.09 12.41
C ASN A 244 12.84 11.23 12.32
N ILE A 245 12.24 11.65 13.44
CA ILE A 245 11.34 12.79 13.47
C ILE A 245 12.20 14.06 13.44
N GLU A 246 12.33 14.67 12.26
CA GLU A 246 13.12 15.89 12.06
C GLU A 246 12.35 17.17 12.39
N ILE A 247 11.00 17.11 12.37
CA ILE A 247 10.12 18.25 12.61
C ILE A 247 9.83 18.34 14.11
N PRO A 248 10.00 19.51 14.75
CA PRO A 248 9.62 19.68 16.15
C PRO A 248 8.13 19.40 16.33
N LEU A 249 7.81 18.57 17.32
CA LEU A 249 6.44 18.25 17.69
C LEU A 249 5.71 19.54 18.10
N ASP A 250 4.47 19.70 17.66
CA ASP A 250 3.65 20.83 18.04
C ASP A 250 3.17 20.71 19.49
N SER A 251 2.57 21.77 20.04
CA SER A 251 2.05 21.77 21.42
C SER A 251 0.88 20.82 21.66
N LYS A 252 0.36 20.19 20.60
CA LYS A 252 -0.73 19.21 20.63
C LYS A 252 -0.24 17.78 20.41
N THR A 253 1.06 17.58 20.28
CA THR A 253 1.67 16.25 20.14
C THR A 253 2.57 16.00 21.33
N PHE A 254 2.45 14.83 21.95
CA PHE A 254 3.31 14.44 23.07
C PHE A 254 3.89 13.05 22.85
N LEU A 255 5.13 12.88 23.31
CA LEU A 255 5.82 11.60 23.28
C LEU A 255 5.54 10.82 24.57
N SER A 256 5.31 9.52 24.45
CA SER A 256 5.34 8.62 25.60
C SER A 256 6.15 7.37 25.29
N LYS A 257 6.79 6.81 26.32
CA LYS A 257 7.50 5.54 26.25
C LYS A 257 6.89 4.56 27.22
N HIS A 258 6.81 3.32 26.79
CA HIS A 258 6.16 2.25 27.52
C HIS A 258 7.04 1.01 27.60
N SER A 259 6.86 0.23 28.64
CA SER A 259 7.32 -1.16 28.70
C SER A 259 6.51 -2.04 27.72
N LEU A 260 6.91 -3.29 27.55
CA LEU A 260 6.24 -4.23 26.63
C LEU A 260 4.81 -4.60 27.06
N ASP A 261 4.48 -4.45 28.34
CA ASP A 261 3.13 -4.58 28.91
C ASP A 261 2.34 -3.26 28.88
N MET A 262 2.80 -2.28 28.09
CA MET A 262 2.17 -0.97 27.88
C MET A 262 1.97 -0.16 29.17
N LYS A 263 2.94 -0.21 30.09
CA LYS A 263 3.02 0.70 31.23
C LYS A 263 3.94 1.87 30.93
N PHE A 264 3.55 3.07 31.34
CA PHE A 264 4.36 4.25 31.11
C PHE A 264 5.72 4.15 31.82
N THR A 265 6.78 4.46 31.08
CA THR A 265 8.15 4.59 31.60
C THR A 265 8.67 6.02 31.46
N TYR A 266 8.08 6.78 30.53
CA TYR A 266 8.34 8.20 30.32
C TYR A 266 7.14 8.82 29.61
N VAL A 267 6.85 10.07 29.94
CA VAL A 267 5.82 10.89 29.29
C VAL A 267 6.36 12.31 29.19
N ASP A 268 6.12 12.94 28.04
CA ASP A 268 6.49 14.33 27.80
C ASP A 268 5.61 15.31 28.62
N GLU A 269 6.20 16.41 29.09
CA GLU A 269 5.53 17.45 29.89
C GLU A 269 4.42 18.15 29.11
N ALA A 270 4.48 18.11 27.76
CA ALA A 270 3.42 18.62 26.89
C ALA A 270 2.04 17.99 27.18
N LEU A 271 2.00 16.79 27.78
CA LEU A 271 0.75 16.16 28.20
C LEU A 271 0.00 16.98 29.25
N MET A 272 0.71 17.66 30.15
CA MET A 272 0.10 18.46 31.20
C MET A 272 -0.77 19.57 30.61
N ASN A 273 -0.29 20.21 29.53
CA ASN A 273 -1.00 21.29 28.85
C ASN A 273 -2.26 20.84 28.11
N THR A 274 -2.35 19.54 27.76
CA THR A 274 -3.43 19.00 26.92
C THR A 274 -4.45 18.19 27.71
N LEU A 275 -4.00 17.33 28.62
CA LEU A 275 -4.84 16.37 29.36
C LEU A 275 -4.75 16.53 30.90
N GLY A 276 -3.86 17.40 31.37
CA GLY A 276 -3.76 17.77 32.79
C GLY A 276 -3.00 16.80 33.68
N PHE A 277 -2.40 15.74 33.14
CA PHE A 277 -1.60 14.79 33.92
C PHE A 277 -0.16 15.25 34.07
N GLU A 278 0.40 15.06 35.26
CA GLU A 278 1.83 15.16 35.47
C GLU A 278 2.52 13.84 35.07
N PRO A 279 3.71 13.86 34.46
CA PRO A 279 4.41 12.64 34.04
C PRO A 279 4.59 11.62 35.17
N GLU A 280 4.90 12.08 36.39
CA GLU A 280 5.13 11.25 37.57
C GLU A 280 3.89 10.45 37.98
N GLU A 281 2.68 10.95 37.70
CA GLU A 281 1.41 10.28 38.02
C GLU A 281 1.13 9.09 37.10
N LEU A 282 1.65 9.14 35.87
CA LEU A 282 1.40 8.13 34.84
C LEU A 282 2.44 7.02 34.86
N VAL A 283 3.70 7.33 35.20
CA VAL A 283 4.79 6.35 35.21
C VAL A 283 4.44 5.14 36.08
N GLY A 284 4.58 3.95 35.51
CA GLY A 284 4.26 2.66 36.12
C GLY A 284 2.82 2.20 35.94
N ARG A 285 1.89 3.07 35.53
CA ARG A 285 0.49 2.71 35.27
C ARG A 285 0.30 2.20 33.85
N SER A 286 -0.72 1.37 33.63
CA SER A 286 -1.02 0.86 32.30
C SER A 286 -1.74 1.92 31.46
N VAL A 287 -1.35 2.08 30.19
CA VAL A 287 -2.06 2.96 29.25
C VAL A 287 -3.54 2.58 29.09
N TYR A 288 -3.87 1.29 29.29
CA TYR A 288 -5.23 0.79 29.13
C TYR A 288 -6.21 1.35 30.16
N GLU A 289 -5.73 1.82 31.31
CA GLU A 289 -6.53 2.50 32.34
C GLU A 289 -7.06 3.86 31.87
N TYR A 290 -6.43 4.45 30.85
CA TYR A 290 -6.76 5.78 30.33
C TYR A 290 -7.53 5.74 29.02
N HIS A 291 -7.84 4.55 28.51
CA HIS A 291 -8.64 4.38 27.31
C HIS A 291 -10.13 4.31 27.66
N HIS A 292 -10.95 5.00 26.87
CA HIS A 292 -12.39 4.85 26.99
C HIS A 292 -12.82 3.43 26.61
N ALA A 293 -13.61 2.76 27.48
CA ALA A 293 -14.00 1.36 27.32
C ALA A 293 -14.63 0.99 25.96
N ALA A 294 -15.38 1.91 25.36
CA ALA A 294 -15.99 1.68 24.04
C ALA A 294 -14.98 1.61 22.88
N ASP A 295 -13.75 2.10 23.07
CA ASP A 295 -12.68 2.08 22.04
C ASP A 295 -11.70 0.92 22.26
N THR A 296 -11.83 0.17 23.36
CA THR A 296 -10.94 -0.94 23.73
C THR A 296 -10.81 -2.00 22.63
N GLY A 297 -11.92 -2.36 21.97
CA GLY A 297 -11.92 -3.42 20.95
C GLY A 297 -11.01 -3.10 19.75
N SER A 298 -11.08 -1.87 19.23
CA SER A 298 -10.23 -1.44 18.10
C SER A 298 -8.78 -1.26 18.54
N LEU A 299 -8.54 -0.69 19.73
CA LEU A 299 -7.21 -0.49 20.28
C LEU A 299 -6.46 -1.81 20.51
N VAL A 300 -7.13 -2.83 21.05
CA VAL A 300 -6.51 -4.16 21.24
C VAL A 300 -6.05 -4.73 19.91
N GLN A 301 -6.85 -4.60 18.84
CA GLN A 301 -6.46 -5.10 17.52
C GLN A 301 -5.25 -4.33 16.94
N GLN A 302 -5.18 -3.02 17.19
CA GLN A 302 -4.08 -2.17 16.74
C GLN A 302 -2.79 -2.45 17.52
N PHE A 303 -2.85 -2.65 18.84
CA PHE A 303 -1.69 -3.06 19.63
C PHE A 303 -1.24 -4.50 19.33
N LYS A 304 -2.15 -5.42 18.98
CA LYS A 304 -1.75 -6.73 18.42
C LYS A 304 -0.96 -6.55 17.12
N SER A 305 -1.38 -5.61 16.28
CA SER A 305 -0.66 -5.27 15.05
C SER A 305 0.71 -4.66 15.34
N LEU A 306 0.81 -3.82 16.38
CA LEU A 306 2.09 -3.26 16.85
C LEU A 306 3.11 -4.36 17.17
N PHE A 307 2.75 -5.33 18.01
CA PHE A 307 3.70 -6.37 18.43
C PHE A 307 4.01 -7.39 17.33
N SER A 308 3.09 -7.60 16.38
CA SER A 308 3.32 -8.52 15.25
C SER A 308 4.07 -7.90 14.07
N LYS A 309 3.95 -6.58 13.86
CA LYS A 309 4.51 -5.86 12.71
C LYS A 309 5.62 -4.87 13.08
N GLY A 310 5.78 -4.53 14.35
CA GLY A 310 6.79 -3.62 14.90
C GLY A 310 6.35 -2.17 14.98
N GLN A 311 5.37 -1.74 14.19
CA GLN A 311 4.77 -0.41 14.25
C GLN A 311 3.27 -0.52 14.08
N CYS A 312 2.52 0.46 14.57
CA CYS A 312 1.11 0.64 14.24
C CYS A 312 0.70 2.11 14.27
N GLU A 313 -0.38 2.41 13.57
CA GLU A 313 -1.14 3.65 13.74
C GLU A 313 -2.53 3.30 14.27
N THR A 314 -2.95 3.97 15.33
CA THR A 314 -4.29 3.77 15.87
C THR A 314 -5.34 4.55 15.10
N GLY A 315 -6.60 4.15 15.25
CA GLY A 315 -7.72 5.00 14.87
C GLY A 315 -7.82 6.16 15.86
N ARG A 316 -8.73 7.10 15.61
CA ARG A 316 -9.05 8.12 16.59
C ARG A 316 -9.77 7.45 17.76
N TYR A 317 -9.25 7.62 18.96
CA TYR A 317 -9.81 7.05 20.17
C TYR A 317 -9.87 8.10 21.27
N ARG A 318 -10.65 7.82 22.31
CA ARG A 318 -10.85 8.74 23.44
C ARG A 318 -9.88 8.39 24.57
N PHE A 319 -9.02 9.35 24.90
CA PHE A 319 -8.10 9.29 26.03
C PHE A 319 -8.66 10.12 27.19
N LEU A 320 -8.80 9.51 28.36
CA LEU A 320 -9.42 10.14 29.53
C LEU A 320 -8.55 11.29 30.05
N ALA A 321 -9.18 12.40 30.44
CA ALA A 321 -8.50 13.57 31.01
C ALA A 321 -8.55 13.56 32.54
N LYS A 322 -7.57 14.18 33.21
CA LYS A 322 -7.49 14.21 34.68
C LYS A 322 -8.70 14.90 35.32
N THR A 323 -9.15 16.00 34.72
CA THR A 323 -10.28 16.81 35.20
C THR A 323 -11.65 16.22 34.84
N GLY A 324 -11.68 15.02 34.24
CA GLY A 324 -12.89 14.37 33.73
C GLY A 324 -13.07 14.57 32.22
N GLY A 325 -13.93 13.74 31.62
CA GLY A 325 -14.12 13.72 30.16
C GLY A 325 -12.97 13.04 29.42
N TYR A 326 -12.77 13.41 28.15
CA TYR A 326 -11.75 12.84 27.27
C TYR A 326 -11.30 13.80 26.17
N ALA A 327 -10.13 13.54 25.59
CA ALA A 327 -9.70 14.13 24.32
C ALA A 327 -9.60 13.05 23.23
N TRP A 328 -9.83 13.45 21.97
CA TRP A 328 -9.57 12.57 20.84
C TRP A 328 -8.08 12.52 20.55
N VAL A 329 -7.51 11.32 20.57
CA VAL A 329 -6.10 11.05 20.34
C VAL A 329 -5.95 10.05 19.18
N GLN A 330 -4.90 10.21 18.41
CA GLN A 330 -4.40 9.21 17.46
C GLN A 330 -2.93 8.97 17.78
N THR A 331 -2.51 7.70 17.79
CA THR A 331 -1.17 7.32 18.23
C THR A 331 -0.46 6.52 17.17
N GLN A 332 0.76 6.94 16.86
CA GLN A 332 1.71 6.15 16.10
C GLN A 332 2.68 5.50 17.09
N ALA A 333 2.64 4.17 17.18
CA ALA A 333 3.46 3.40 18.10
C ALA A 333 4.53 2.62 17.34
N THR A 334 5.73 2.55 17.90
CA THR A 334 6.86 1.80 17.36
C THR A 334 7.52 0.99 18.46
N VAL A 335 7.72 -0.31 18.23
CA VAL A 335 8.50 -1.19 19.09
C VAL A 335 9.98 -0.93 18.87
N ILE A 336 10.69 -0.57 19.93
CA ILE A 336 12.14 -0.38 19.91
C ILE A 336 12.81 -1.70 20.26
N THR A 337 13.71 -2.14 19.38
CA THR A 337 14.48 -3.37 19.56
C THR A 337 15.95 -3.07 19.87
N ASP A 338 16.62 -4.01 20.53
CA ASP A 338 18.07 -3.95 20.73
C ASP A 338 18.86 -4.30 19.45
N LYS A 339 20.20 -4.33 19.57
CA LYS A 339 21.11 -4.74 18.49
C LYS A 339 20.91 -6.19 18.03
N GLN A 340 20.23 -7.02 18.83
CA GLN A 340 19.95 -8.42 18.59
C GLN A 340 18.49 -8.64 18.12
N GLN A 341 17.77 -7.56 17.77
CA GLN A 341 16.37 -7.58 17.34
C GLN A 341 15.38 -8.05 18.44
N LYS A 342 15.78 -7.96 19.71
CA LYS A 342 14.89 -8.25 20.84
C LYS A 342 14.11 -6.99 21.24
N PRO A 343 12.77 -7.05 21.41
CA PRO A 343 11.99 -5.90 21.82
C PRO A 343 12.35 -5.46 23.25
N ILE A 344 12.54 -4.16 23.45
CA ILE A 344 12.90 -3.56 24.75
C ILE A 344 11.75 -2.70 25.28
N SER A 345 11.23 -1.81 24.45
CA SER A 345 10.24 -0.80 24.83
C SER A 345 9.37 -0.42 23.64
N VAL A 346 8.30 0.32 23.91
CA VAL A 346 7.42 0.91 22.90
C VAL A 346 7.51 2.43 23.02
N VAL A 347 7.65 3.11 21.88
CA VAL A 347 7.61 4.57 21.80
C VAL A 347 6.38 4.98 21.03
N CYS A 348 5.58 5.87 21.62
CA CYS A 348 4.32 6.34 21.07
C CYS A 348 4.38 7.85 20.84
N VAL A 349 4.12 8.26 19.60
CA VAL A 349 3.86 9.66 19.23
C VAL A 349 2.35 9.84 19.23
N ASN A 350 1.85 10.70 20.11
CA ASN A 350 0.42 10.84 20.37
C ASN A 350 -0.05 12.22 19.90
N TYR A 351 -0.92 12.24 18.89
CA TYR A 351 -1.49 13.44 18.31
C TYR A 351 -2.83 13.74 18.97
N VAL A 352 -2.91 14.84 19.72
CA VAL A 352 -4.15 15.30 20.35
C VAL A 352 -4.95 16.12 19.34
N ILE A 353 -6.11 15.60 18.95
CA ILE A 353 -6.93 16.14 17.86
C ILE A 353 -7.91 17.19 18.38
N SER A 354 -8.53 16.93 19.54
CA SER A 354 -9.53 17.81 20.14
C SER A 354 -9.08 18.34 21.51
N GLY A 355 -9.69 19.45 21.95
CA GLY A 355 -9.65 19.81 23.37
C GLY A 355 -10.38 18.76 24.23
N THR A 356 -10.20 18.85 25.54
CA THR A 356 -10.91 18.02 26.52
C THR A 356 -12.40 18.33 26.47
N SER A 357 -13.21 17.31 26.14
CA SER A 357 -14.66 17.44 26.16
C SER A 357 -15.16 17.39 27.60
N GLU A 358 -15.72 18.49 28.10
CA GLU A 358 -16.41 18.52 29.39
C GLU A 358 -17.73 17.74 29.29
N GLN A 359 -17.70 16.45 29.62
CA GLN A 359 -18.92 15.74 30.01
C GLN A 359 -18.97 15.67 31.53
N LYS A 360 -20.01 16.26 32.12
CA LYS A 360 -20.32 16.29 33.57
C LYS A 360 -20.58 14.92 34.21
N LEU A 361 -20.09 13.82 33.65
CA LEU A 361 -20.20 12.49 34.25
C LEU A 361 -18.81 11.95 34.58
N ASN A 362 -18.61 11.67 35.87
CA ASN A 362 -17.48 10.92 36.42
C ASN A 362 -17.43 9.51 35.81
N CYS A 363 -16.87 9.37 34.61
CA CYS A 363 -16.67 8.08 33.94
C CYS A 363 -15.61 7.20 34.62
N PHE A 364 -14.80 7.75 35.53
CA PHE A 364 -13.77 7.00 36.26
C PHE A 364 -14.34 5.83 37.09
N LEU A 365 -15.56 5.95 37.64
CA LEU A 365 -16.11 4.96 38.58
C LEU A 365 -16.83 3.78 37.91
N CYS A 366 -17.14 3.84 36.60
CA CYS A 366 -17.80 2.72 35.91
C CYS A 366 -16.84 1.73 35.22
N GLN A 367 -15.53 2.01 35.22
CA GLN A 367 -14.56 1.24 34.43
C GLN A 367 -13.70 0.26 35.23
N GLU A 368 -13.59 0.38 36.55
CA GLU A 368 -12.82 -0.58 37.37
C GLU A 368 -13.28 -2.03 37.17
N ASN A 369 -14.57 -2.27 36.91
CA ASN A 369 -15.11 -3.61 36.70
C ASN A 369 -15.09 -4.10 35.23
N ILE A 370 -14.77 -3.26 34.23
CA ILE A 370 -14.77 -3.67 32.82
C ILE A 370 -13.35 -3.87 32.28
N VAL A 371 -12.39 -3.04 32.69
CA VAL A 371 -11.00 -3.13 32.22
C VAL A 371 -10.32 -4.41 32.72
N PHE A 372 -10.60 -4.83 33.97
CA PHE A 372 -10.08 -6.10 34.53
C PHE A 372 -10.54 -7.33 33.74
N TYR A 373 -11.80 -7.40 33.32
CA TYR A 373 -12.34 -8.58 32.61
C TYR A 373 -11.85 -8.70 31.16
N VAL A 374 -11.53 -7.60 30.48
CA VAL A 374 -11.13 -7.64 29.08
C VAL A 374 -9.64 -7.98 28.90
N TYR A 375 -8.78 -7.54 29.83
CA TYR A 375 -7.32 -7.66 29.69
C TYR A 375 -6.68 -8.82 30.46
N GLU A 376 -7.27 -9.33 31.55
CA GLU A 376 -6.77 -10.56 32.21
C GLU A 376 -7.20 -11.85 31.49
N GLY A 377 -8.15 -11.77 30.55
CA GLY A 377 -8.71 -12.95 29.88
C GLY A 377 -7.84 -13.55 28.77
N LYS A 378 -7.01 -12.76 28.07
CA LYS A 378 -6.11 -13.23 26.99
C LYS A 378 -5.00 -12.19 26.70
N MET A 379 -3.83 -12.39 27.28
CA MET A 379 -2.53 -12.09 26.64
C MET A 379 -1.71 -13.37 26.58
#